data_AF-A8HVE1-F1
#
_entry.id   AF-A8HVE1-F1
#
_cell.length_a   1.000
_cell.length_b   1.000
_cell.length_c   1.000
_cell.angle_alpha   90.00
_cell.angle_beta   90.00
_cell.angle_gamma   90.00
#
_symmetry.space_group_name_H-M   'P 1'
#
loop_
_entity.id
_entity.type
_entity.pdbx_description
1 polymer ?
#
loop_
_entity_poly.entity_id
_entity_poly.type
_entity_poly.pdbx_seq_one_letter_code
_entity_poly.pdbx_strand_id
1 'polypeptide(L)' 'MEVILLERVAKLGQIGDVVRVRDGYGRNFLLPNGKACAPPRKTAPASRR' A
#
# COMPACT_ATOMS: atom_id res chain seq x y z
N MET A 1 2.58 8.23 -3.75
CA MET A 1 1.62 7.19 -3.34
C MET A 1 2.13 6.42 -2.13
N GLU A 2 1.30 6.25 -1.10
CA GLU A 2 1.58 5.26 -0.05
C GLU A 2 0.90 3.94 -0.41
N VAL A 3 1.63 2.84 -0.26
CA VAL A 3 1.12 1.49 -0.51
C VAL A 3 1.63 0.55 0.57
N ILE A 4 0.85 -0.48 0.87
CA ILE A 4 1.21 -1.55 1.78
C ILE A 4 1.70 -2.72 0.92
N LEU A 5 2.94 -3.15 1.14
CA LEU A 5 3.50 -4.31 0.44
C LEU A 5 2.81 -5.59 0.91
N LEU A 6 2.28 -6.38 -0.03
CA LEU A 6 1.71 -7.70 0.25
C LEU A 6 2.74 -8.81 0.07
N GLU A 7 3.81 -8.53 -0.68
CA GLU A 7 4.91 -9.44 -0.92
C GLU A 7 6.25 -8.77 -0.58
N ARG A 8 7.28 -9.60 -0.31
CA ARG A 8 8.63 -9.10 -0.12
C ARG A 8 9.16 -8.60 -1.46
N VAL A 9 9.30 -7.29 -1.61
CA VAL A 9 9.88 -6.71 -2.82
C VAL A 9 11.32 -6.29 -2.53
N ALA A 10 12.25 -6.93 -3.24
CA ALA A 10 13.66 -6.56 -3.18
C ALA A 10 13.82 -5.06 -3.51
N LYS A 11 14.51 -4.32 -2.63
CA LYS A 11 14.72 -2.86 -2.64
C LYS A 11 13.61 -1.98 -2.08
N LEU A 12 12.43 -2.50 -1.73
CA LEU A 12 11.36 -1.70 -1.11
C LEU A 12 11.17 -2.01 0.37
N GLY A 13 11.12 -3.28 0.76
CA GLY A 13 10.83 -3.66 2.15
C GLY A 13 10.31 -5.08 2.29
N GLN A 14 9.77 -5.37 3.46
CA GLN A 14 9.15 -6.65 3.78
C GLN A 14 7.63 -6.58 3.59
N ILE A 15 6.98 -7.74 3.76
CA ILE A 15 5.52 -7.86 3.71
C ILE A 15 4.92 -7.08 4.88
N GLY A 16 3.88 -6.28 4.61
CA GLY A 16 3.18 -5.48 5.61
C GLY A 16 3.77 -4.08 5.82
N ASP A 17 4.93 -3.78 5.22
CA ASP A 17 5.52 -2.45 5.34
C ASP A 17 4.74 -1.42 4.50
N VAL A 18 4.55 -0.24 5.09
CA VAL A 18 4.02 0.94 4.40
C VAL A 18 5.17 1.68 3.75
N VAL A 19 5.22 1.67 2.43
CA VAL A 19 6.28 2.35 1.66
C VAL A 19 5.70 3.47 0.81
N ARG A 20 6.45 4.57 0.71
CA ARG A 20 6.14 5.68 -0.22
C ARG A 20 6.81 5.42 -1.55
N VAL A 21 6.00 5.21 -2.58
CA VAL A 21 6.44 5.02 -3.95
C VAL A 21 5.92 6.13 -4.86
N ARG A 22 6.53 6.25 -6.04
CA ARG A 22 6.02 7.11 -7.11
C ARG A 22 4.66 6.61 -7.59
N ASP A 23 3.75 7.53 -7.91
CA ASP A 23 2.37 7.17 -8.27
C ASP A 23 2.30 6.25 -9.50
N GLY A 24 3.18 6.46 -10.48
CA GLY A 24 3.29 5.58 -11.65
C GLY A 24 3.75 4.16 -11.32
N TYR A 25 4.66 3.99 -10.36
CA TYR A 25 5.13 2.67 -9.95
C TYR A 25 4.06 1.89 -9.17
N GLY A 26 3.34 2.59 -8.29
CA GLY A 26 2.18 2.02 -7.62
C GLY A 26 1.11 1.57 -8.62
N ARG A 27 0.60 2.51 -9.42
CA ARG A 27 -0.55 2.28 -10.31
C ARG A 27 -0.27 1.35 -11.48
N ASN A 28 0.92 1.37 -12.07
CA ASN A 28 1.22 0.60 -13.27
C ASN A 28 1.86 -0.76 -12.96
N PHE A 29 2.47 -0.93 -11.79
CA PHE A 29 3.21 -2.16 -11.46
C PHE A 29 2.68 -2.82 -10.19
N LEU A 30 2.59 -2.11 -9.06
CA LEU A 30 2.30 -2.78 -7.78
C LEU A 30 0.83 -3.19 -7.61
N LEU A 31 -0.11 -2.30 -7.96
CA LEU A 31 -1.54 -2.58 -7.88
C LEU A 31 -1.99 -3.68 -8.86
N PRO A 32 -1.70 -3.60 -10.18
CA PRO A 32 -2.17 -4.61 -11.13
C PRO A 32 -1.52 -5.98 -10.94
N ASN A 33 -0.28 -6.04 -10.43
CA ASN A 33 0.37 -7.31 -10.10
C ASN A 33 -0.02 -7.86 -8.70
N GLY A 34 -0.88 -7.17 -7.94
CA GLY A 34 -1.27 -7.62 -6.60
C GLY A 34 -0.15 -7.59 -5.55
N LYS A 35 0.97 -6.91 -5.83
CA LYS A 35 2.15 -6.86 -4.93
C LYS A 35 2.01 -5.82 -3.83
N ALA A 36 1.14 -4.85 -4.01
CA ALA A 36 0.83 -3.87 -2.97
C ALA A 36 -0.64 -3.45 -3.03
N CYS A 37 -1.18 -3.09 -1.87
CA CYS A 37 -2.53 -2.56 -1.74
C CYS A 37 -2.48 -1.08 -1.37
N ALA A 38 -3.46 -0.30 -1.84
CA ALA A 38 -3.67 1.04 -1.32
C ALA A 38 -4.03 0.94 0.17
N PRO A 39 -3.45 1.78 1.04
CA PRO A 39 -3.78 1.74 2.45
C PRO A 39 -5.28 2.01 2.62
N PRO A 40 -5.95 1.28 3.52
CA PRO A 40 -7.33 1.60 3.83
C PRO A 40 -7.37 3.04 4.33
N ARG A 41 -8.31 3.83 3.81
CA ARG A 41 -8.64 5.12 4.42
C ARG A 41 -9.00 4.82 5.87
N LYS A 42 -8.18 5.22 6.83
CA LYS A 42 -8.52 5.18 8.26
C LYS A 42 -9.74 6.07 8.46
N THR A 43 -10.93 5.55 8.17
CA THR A 43 -12.17 6.11 8.69
C THR A 43 -12.10 5.82 10.18
N ALA A 44 -11.75 6.83 10.97
CA ALA A 44 -11.92 6.79 12.40
C ALA A 44 -13.33 6.24 12.69
N PRO A 45 -13.49 5.30 13.64
CA PRO A 45 -14.81 4.81 13.98
C PRO A 45 -15.62 6.05 14.36
N ALA A 46 -16.66 6.33 13.57
CA ALA A 46 -17.67 7.28 13.97
C ALA A 46 -18.15 6.77 15.32
N SER A 47 -17.77 7.50 16.37
CA SER A 47 -18.29 7.34 17.71
C SER A 47 -19.81 7.53 17.62
N ARG A 48 -20.52 6.46 17.29
CA ARG A 48 -21.96 6.38 17.38
C ARG A 48 -22.23 6.30 18.88
N ARG A 49 -22.63 7.45 19.42
CA ARG A 49 -23.22 7.61 20.75
C ARG A 49 -24.33 6.60 20.97
#